data_AF-A0A2M6Y2F4-F1
#
_entry.id   AF-A0A2M6Y2F4-F1
#
_cell.length_a   1.000
_cell.length_b   1.000
_cell.length_c   1.000
_cell.angle_alpha   90.00
_cell.angle_beta   90.00
_cell.angle_gamma   90.00
#
_symmetry.space_group_name_H-M   'P 1'
#
loop_
_entity.id
_entity.type
_entity.pdbx_description
1 polymer ?
#
loop_
_entity_poly.entity_id
_entity_poly.type
_entity_poly.pdbx_seq_one_letter_code
_entity_poly.pdbx_strand_id
1 'polypeptide(L)'
;MGTVLSPYFFVPLLFMIFFAIIPNMSKGDKIWLAAGIPVFIFIILFMSRTFQWDKSVNGRTFLATEKYSISLKGGHLRSFWRNFYKIKKDSPSEDLFIRVVSPENMIYAMVNFDIKGIDPDRVEKSGAAFSETDKYSDGIKFTIRAGSRKDVIIRIAEKGR
;
A
#
# COMPACT_ATOMS: atom_id res chain seq x y z
N MET A 1 19.96 -10.59 24.54
CA MET A 1 19.47 -11.50 23.47
C MET A 1 18.06 -11.92 23.82
N GLY A 2 17.04 -11.33 23.19
CA GLY A 2 15.65 -11.74 23.40
C GLY A 2 15.36 -12.99 22.57
N THR A 3 15.08 -14.10 23.23
CA THR A 3 14.57 -15.31 22.58
C THR A 3 13.18 -15.01 22.02
N VAL A 4 13.09 -14.86 20.70
CA VAL A 4 11.80 -14.86 20.01
C VAL A 4 11.24 -16.27 20.14
N LEU A 5 10.32 -16.45 21.10
CA LEU A 5 9.58 -17.70 21.28
C LEU A 5 8.90 -18.04 19.95
N SER A 6 9.26 -19.21 19.44
CA SER A 6 8.81 -19.72 18.15
C SER A 6 7.28 -19.77 18.08
N PRO A 7 6.63 -19.37 16.96
CA PRO A 7 5.18 -19.44 16.80
C PRO A 7 4.62 -20.87 16.99
N TYR A 8 5.46 -21.90 16.86
CA TYR A 8 5.11 -23.30 17.16
C TYR A 8 4.89 -23.59 18.64
N PHE A 9 5.30 -22.71 19.55
CA PHE A 9 5.04 -22.84 20.99
C PHE A 9 3.76 -22.11 21.42
N PHE A 10 3.45 -20.97 20.78
CA PHE A 10 2.27 -20.17 21.12
C PHE A 10 0.96 -20.80 20.67
N VAL A 11 0.92 -21.41 19.48
CA VAL A 11 -0.33 -21.98 18.94
C VAL A 11 -0.84 -23.14 19.81
N PRO A 12 -0.04 -24.16 20.18
CA PRO A 12 -0.50 -25.23 21.07
C PRO A 12 -0.96 -24.72 22.44
N LEU A 13 -0.24 -23.74 23.01
CA LEU A 13 -0.61 -23.13 24.30
C LEU A 13 -1.95 -22.39 24.22
N LEU A 14 -2.19 -21.64 23.15
CA LEU A 14 -3.48 -20.96 22.90
C LEU A 14 -4.62 -21.98 22.76
N PHE A 15 -4.39 -23.09 22.05
CA PHE A 15 -5.36 -24.17 21.94
C PHE A 15 -5.64 -24.84 23.29
N MET A 16 -4.62 -25.10 24.11
CA MET A 16 -4.80 -25.68 25.46
C MET A 16 -5.60 -24.76 26.38
N ILE A 17 -5.32 -23.45 26.35
CA ILE A 17 -6.08 -22.44 27.12
C ILE A 17 -7.54 -22.39 26.65
N PHE A 18 -7.78 -22.40 25.34
CA PHE A 18 -9.13 -22.47 24.78
C PHE A 18 -9.89 -23.72 25.25
N PHE A 19 -9.29 -24.90 25.14
CA PHE A 19 -9.93 -26.16 25.55
C PHE A 19 -10.11 -26.31 27.07
N ALA A 20 -9.30 -25.64 27.89
CA ALA A 20 -9.46 -25.63 29.35
C ALA A 20 -10.61 -24.72 29.81
N ILE A 21 -10.92 -23.65 29.06
CA ILE A 21 -11.94 -22.66 29.44
C ILE A 21 -13.32 -23.01 28.87
N ILE A 22 -13.38 -23.56 27.66
CA ILE A 22 -14.63 -23.92 26.96
C ILE A 22 -15.61 -24.77 27.81
N PRO A 23 -15.18 -25.77 28.61
CA PRO A 23 -16.10 -26.58 29.41
C PRO A 23 -16.91 -25.75 30.40
N ASN A 24 -16.28 -24.75 31.02
CA ASN A 24 -16.83 -23.89 32.07
C ASN A 24 -17.70 -22.73 31.55
N MET A 25 -17.80 -22.56 30.23
CA MET A 25 -18.58 -21.49 29.62
C MET A 25 -20.07 -21.80 29.57
N SER A 26 -20.90 -20.74 29.73
CA SER A 26 -22.35 -20.85 29.58
C SER A 26 -22.72 -21.21 28.13
N LYS A 27 -23.94 -21.70 27.92
CA LYS A 27 -24.43 -21.99 26.55
C LYS A 27 -24.41 -20.75 25.66
N GLY A 28 -24.67 -19.57 26.21
CA GLY A 28 -24.62 -18.30 25.48
C GLY A 28 -23.20 -17.95 25.02
N ASP A 29 -22.21 -18.11 25.89
CA ASP A 29 -20.82 -17.79 25.57
C ASP A 29 -20.22 -18.75 24.53
N LYS A 30 -20.63 -20.03 24.56
CA LYS A 30 -20.24 -21.03 23.55
C LYS A 30 -20.77 -20.67 22.16
N ILE A 31 -21.98 -20.12 22.07
CA ILE A 31 -22.59 -19.66 20.81
C ILE A 31 -21.84 -18.43 20.28
N TRP A 32 -21.53 -17.46 21.16
CA TRP A 32 -20.72 -16.29 20.79
C TRP A 32 -19.31 -16.67 20.33
N LEU A 33 -18.70 -17.66 20.97
CA LEU A 33 -17.39 -18.17 20.57
C LEU A 33 -17.44 -18.86 19.20
N ALA A 34 -18.44 -19.73 18.98
CA ALA A 34 -18.64 -20.45 17.73
C ALA A 34 -18.98 -19.53 16.55
N ALA A 35 -19.69 -18.42 16.80
CA ALA A 35 -20.00 -17.41 15.78
C ALA A 35 -18.86 -16.39 15.59
N GLY A 36 -18.18 -16.00 16.66
CA GLY A 36 -17.14 -14.96 16.65
C GLY A 36 -15.80 -15.43 16.09
N ILE A 37 -15.39 -16.68 16.35
CA ILE A 37 -14.13 -17.23 15.84
C ILE A 37 -14.09 -17.24 14.30
N PRO A 38 -15.11 -17.74 13.57
CA PRO A 38 -15.11 -17.70 12.11
C PRO A 38 -15.01 -16.28 11.55
N VAL A 39 -15.72 -15.31 12.15
CA VAL A 39 -15.66 -13.90 11.75
C VAL A 39 -14.27 -13.32 11.99
N PHE A 40 -13.67 -13.59 13.15
CA PHE A 40 -12.33 -13.14 13.48
C PHE A 40 -11.27 -13.76 12.55
N ILE A 41 -11.35 -15.06 12.25
CA ILE A 41 -10.49 -15.74 11.29
C ILE A 41 -10.66 -15.11 9.90
N PHE A 42 -11.89 -14.85 9.46
CA PHE A 42 -12.15 -14.20 8.18
C PHE A 42 -11.52 -12.81 8.10
N ILE A 43 -11.65 -11.99 9.15
CA ILE A 43 -11.00 -10.67 9.25
C ILE A 43 -9.48 -10.81 9.15
N ILE A 44 -8.88 -11.74 9.89
CA ILE A 44 -7.43 -11.98 9.84
C ILE A 44 -7.00 -12.40 8.43
N LEU A 45 -7.69 -13.35 7.80
CA LEU A 45 -7.35 -13.82 6.45
C LEU A 45 -7.48 -12.70 5.42
N PHE A 46 -8.54 -11.89 5.52
CA PHE A 46 -8.77 -10.73 4.67
C PHE A 46 -7.65 -9.69 4.84
N MET A 47 -7.34 -9.32 6.08
CA MET A 47 -6.23 -8.41 6.39
C MET A 47 -4.90 -8.97 5.87
N SER A 48 -4.60 -10.24 6.13
CA SER A 48 -3.37 -10.91 5.67
C SER A 48 -3.20 -10.83 4.16
N ARG A 49 -4.28 -11.09 3.41
CA ARG A 49 -4.28 -10.99 1.94
C ARG A 49 -4.03 -9.55 1.48
N THR A 50 -4.66 -8.57 2.12
CA THR A 50 -4.41 -7.15 1.81
C THR A 50 -2.97 -6.73 2.12
N PHE A 51 -2.39 -7.18 3.25
CA PHE A 51 -1.00 -6.91 3.62
C PHE A 51 0.01 -7.59 2.69
N GLN A 52 -0.27 -8.82 2.24
CA GLN A 52 0.60 -9.51 1.27
C GLN A 52 0.63 -8.82 -0.08
N TRP A 53 -0.53 -8.35 -0.56
CA TRP A 53 -0.62 -7.56 -1.79
C TRP A 53 0.17 -6.26 -1.63
N ASP A 54 0.03 -5.57 -0.49
CA ASP A 54 0.76 -4.34 -0.19
C ASP A 54 2.29 -4.54 -0.24
N LYS A 55 2.82 -5.67 0.23
CA LYS A 55 4.27 -5.96 0.21
C LYS A 55 4.81 -6.45 -1.14
N SER A 56 3.96 -6.93 -2.05
CA SER A 56 4.40 -7.58 -3.30
C SER A 56 5.13 -6.66 -4.29
N VAL A 57 4.95 -5.34 -4.13
CA VAL A 57 5.56 -4.30 -4.97
C VAL A 57 6.73 -3.59 -4.30
N ASN A 58 7.04 -3.92 -3.04
CA ASN A 58 8.07 -3.22 -2.28
C ASN A 58 9.44 -3.35 -2.97
N GLY A 59 10.10 -2.22 -3.21
CA GLY A 59 11.39 -2.12 -3.91
C GLY A 59 11.29 -2.13 -5.44
N ARG A 60 10.10 -2.25 -6.03
CA ARG A 60 9.95 -2.26 -7.49
C ARG A 60 9.99 -0.84 -8.07
N THR A 61 10.70 -0.69 -9.18
CA THR A 61 10.68 0.52 -10.02
C THR A 61 9.69 0.42 -11.17
N PHE A 62 9.17 -0.78 -11.44
CA PHE A 62 8.19 -1.03 -12.50
C PHE A 62 7.05 -1.92 -12.02
N LEU A 63 5.82 -1.59 -12.44
CA LEU A 63 4.63 -2.39 -12.21
C LEU A 63 3.76 -2.37 -13.46
N ALA A 64 3.39 -3.53 -13.96
CA ALA A 64 2.35 -3.69 -14.97
C ALA A 64 1.08 -4.24 -14.34
N THR A 65 -0.05 -3.63 -14.66
CA THR A 65 -1.39 -4.12 -14.33
C THR A 65 -2.16 -4.34 -15.64
N GLU A 66 -3.34 -4.95 -15.57
CA GLU A 66 -4.25 -5.05 -16.72
C GLU A 66 -4.68 -3.68 -17.26
N LYS A 67 -4.62 -2.63 -16.42
CA LYS A 67 -5.16 -1.30 -16.75
C LYS A 67 -4.11 -0.29 -17.21
N TYR A 68 -2.87 -0.45 -16.79
CA TYR A 68 -1.76 0.45 -17.08
C TYR A 68 -0.44 -0.13 -16.56
N SER A 69 0.67 0.44 -17.02
CA SER A 69 1.98 0.25 -16.43
C SER A 69 2.48 1.52 -15.75
N ILE A 70 3.25 1.37 -14.69
CA ILE A 70 3.92 2.44 -13.94
C ILE A 70 5.42 2.15 -13.97
N SER A 71 6.22 3.13 -14.36
CA SER A 71 7.68 3.09 -14.24
C SER A 71 8.20 4.29 -13.46
N LEU A 72 9.17 4.05 -12.57
CA LEU A 72 9.77 5.02 -11.67
C LEU A 72 11.27 5.16 -11.96
N LYS A 73 11.80 6.37 -11.77
CA LYS A 73 13.24 6.67 -11.72
C LYS A 73 13.50 7.63 -10.55
N GLY A 74 14.53 7.37 -9.75
CA GLY A 74 14.83 8.15 -8.52
C GLY A 74 13.95 7.77 -7.31
N GLY A 75 13.31 6.60 -7.37
CA GLY A 75 12.49 6.06 -6.28
C GLY A 75 11.90 4.69 -6.61
N HIS A 76 11.30 4.08 -5.60
CA HIS A 76 10.69 2.76 -5.69
C HIS A 76 9.31 2.72 -5.04
N LEU A 77 8.48 1.78 -5.50
CA LEU A 77 7.21 1.44 -4.85
C LEU A 77 7.51 0.83 -3.48
N ARG A 78 6.85 1.35 -2.45
CA ARG A 78 6.88 0.78 -1.10
C ARG A 78 5.71 -0.16 -0.88
N SER A 79 4.56 0.23 -1.40
CA SER A 79 3.27 -0.36 -1.06
C SER A 79 2.22 0.01 -2.12
N PHE A 80 1.24 -0.86 -2.35
CA PHE A 80 0.10 -0.51 -3.18
C PHE A 80 -1.19 -1.13 -2.68
N TRP A 81 -2.28 -0.41 -2.89
CA TRP A 81 -3.63 -0.93 -2.71
C TRP A 81 -4.51 -0.45 -3.85
N ARG A 82 -4.95 -1.39 -4.71
CA ARG A 82 -5.73 -1.09 -5.91
C ARG A 82 -5.00 -0.09 -6.82
N ASN A 83 -5.46 1.15 -6.87
CA ASN A 83 -4.89 2.25 -7.64
C ASN A 83 -4.17 3.30 -6.79
N PHE A 84 -3.90 2.99 -5.51
CA PHE A 84 -3.12 3.83 -4.60
C PHE A 84 -1.71 3.25 -4.45
N TYR A 85 -0.71 4.06 -4.77
CA TYR A 85 0.70 3.67 -4.79
C TYR A 85 1.51 4.55 -3.85
N LYS A 86 2.15 3.91 -2.87
CA LYS A 86 3.11 4.58 -1.99
C LYS A 86 4.49 4.51 -2.60
N ILE A 87 5.13 5.65 -2.80
CA ILE A 87 6.49 5.76 -3.35
C ILE A 87 7.41 6.29 -2.26
N LYS A 88 8.63 5.74 -2.23
CA LYS A 88 9.75 6.28 -1.48
C LYS A 88 10.82 6.71 -2.47
N LYS A 89 11.32 7.94 -2.33
CA LYS A 89 12.49 8.39 -3.10
C LYS A 89 13.74 7.62 -2.64
N ASP A 90 14.64 7.37 -3.58
CA ASP A 90 15.92 6.72 -3.27
C ASP A 90 16.84 7.69 -2.52
N SER A 91 16.84 8.96 -2.94
CA SER A 91 17.51 10.07 -2.27
C SER A 91 16.65 11.34 -2.30
N PRO A 92 16.65 12.17 -1.24
CA PRO A 92 16.06 13.51 -1.31
C PRO A 92 16.65 14.35 -2.46
N SER A 93 17.95 14.14 -2.74
CA SER A 93 18.72 14.86 -3.76
C SER A 93 18.52 14.39 -5.20
N GLU A 94 17.71 13.37 -5.46
CA GLU A 94 17.41 12.93 -6.82
C GLU A 94 16.03 13.38 -7.25
N ASP A 95 15.84 13.56 -8.55
CA ASP A 95 14.53 13.85 -9.10
C ASP A 95 13.73 12.55 -9.24
N LEU A 96 12.47 12.59 -8.83
CA LEU A 96 11.57 11.47 -9.02
C LEU A 96 10.81 11.64 -10.34
N PHE A 97 10.97 10.68 -11.24
CA PHE A 97 10.16 10.58 -12.45
C PHE A 97 9.17 9.43 -12.32
N ILE A 98 7.92 9.70 -12.65
CA ILE A 98 6.83 8.74 -12.68
C ILE A 98 6.24 8.76 -14.07
N ARG A 99 6.29 7.63 -14.78
CA ARG A 99 5.62 7.46 -16.06
C ARG A 99 4.51 6.42 -15.93
N VAL A 100 3.33 6.77 -16.41
CA VAL A 100 2.16 5.90 -16.42
C VAL A 100 1.65 5.75 -17.84
N VAL A 101 1.58 4.51 -18.32
CA VAL A 101 1.14 4.18 -19.68
C VAL A 101 -0.11 3.32 -19.62
N SER A 102 -1.19 3.79 -20.23
CA SER A 102 -2.47 3.08 -20.32
C SER A 102 -2.69 2.47 -21.71
N PRO A 103 -3.37 1.31 -21.82
CA PRO A 103 -3.79 0.75 -23.09
C PRO A 103 -4.68 1.69 -23.93
N GLU A 104 -4.66 1.51 -25.24
CA GLU A 104 -5.44 2.33 -26.19
C GLU A 104 -6.95 2.25 -25.94
N ASN A 105 -7.46 1.08 -25.57
CA ASN A 105 -8.88 0.89 -25.24
C ASN A 105 -9.29 1.44 -23.86
N MET A 106 -8.35 1.91 -23.04
CA MET A 106 -8.64 2.42 -21.70
C MET A 106 -9.19 3.84 -21.76
N ILE A 107 -10.48 4.02 -21.49
CA ILE A 107 -11.14 5.34 -21.52
C ILE A 107 -10.82 6.13 -20.25
N TYR A 108 -10.75 5.46 -19.10
CA TYR A 108 -10.59 6.11 -17.80
C TYR A 108 -9.80 5.27 -16.80
N ALA A 109 -8.73 5.84 -16.27
CA ALA A 109 -7.94 5.27 -15.18
C ALA A 109 -7.48 6.40 -14.25
N MET A 110 -7.83 6.28 -12.97
CA MET A 110 -7.27 7.12 -11.91
C MET A 110 -6.15 6.38 -11.21
N VAL A 111 -5.00 7.02 -11.09
CA VAL A 111 -3.84 6.48 -10.36
C VAL A 111 -3.47 7.49 -9.29
N ASN A 112 -3.45 7.04 -8.04
CA ASN A 112 -3.17 7.87 -6.87
C ASN A 112 -1.77 7.55 -6.37
N PHE A 113 -0.99 8.58 -6.10
CA PHE A 113 0.35 8.48 -5.57
C PHE A 113 0.44 9.13 -4.20
N ASP A 114 1.17 8.49 -3.30
CA ASP A 114 1.52 8.99 -1.98
C ASP A 114 3.04 8.91 -1.84
N ILE A 115 3.72 10.05 -1.91
CA ILE A 115 5.18 10.10 -1.86
C ILE A 115 5.63 10.64 -0.53
N LYS A 116 6.49 9.85 0.13
CA LYS A 116 7.11 10.19 1.41
C LYS A 116 8.58 10.58 1.25
N GLY A 117 9.07 11.36 2.20
CA GLY A 117 10.47 11.80 2.23
C GLY A 117 10.77 12.94 1.27
N ILE A 118 9.78 13.82 1.08
CA ILE A 118 9.91 15.05 0.30
C ILE A 118 9.43 16.21 1.16
N ASP A 119 10.13 17.32 1.09
CA ASP A 119 9.65 18.59 1.65
C ASP A 119 8.50 19.13 0.77
N PRO A 120 7.24 19.12 1.25
CA PRO A 120 6.07 19.52 0.48
C PRO A 120 6.12 20.99 0.03
N ASP A 121 6.81 21.86 0.75
CA ASP A 121 6.88 23.29 0.47
C ASP A 121 7.92 23.61 -0.59
N ARG A 122 8.91 22.74 -0.72
CA ARG A 122 9.93 22.82 -1.76
C ARG A 122 9.54 22.04 -3.02
N VAL A 123 8.43 21.32 -3.09
CA VAL A 123 8.15 20.52 -4.31
C VAL A 123 7.89 21.38 -5.54
N GLU A 124 8.70 21.17 -6.58
CA GLU A 124 8.37 21.50 -7.96
C GLU A 124 7.82 20.28 -8.69
N LYS A 125 6.71 20.49 -9.39
CA LYS A 125 6.04 19.45 -10.17
C LYS A 125 5.97 19.89 -11.62
N SER A 126 6.35 19.03 -12.54
CA SER A 126 6.10 19.24 -13.96
C SER A 126 5.43 18.02 -14.59
N GLY A 127 4.47 18.28 -15.47
CA GLY A 127 3.56 17.29 -16.06
C GLY A 127 2.11 17.75 -15.98
N ALA A 128 1.38 17.75 -17.10
CA ALA A 128 0.06 18.39 -17.22
C ALA A 128 -1.12 17.47 -16.81
N ALA A 129 -0.92 16.58 -15.84
CA ALA A 129 -1.88 15.51 -15.51
C ALA A 129 -2.28 15.44 -14.02
N PHE A 130 -2.02 16.48 -13.23
CA PHE A 130 -2.45 16.54 -11.84
C PHE A 130 -3.92 16.93 -11.75
N SER A 131 -4.76 16.10 -11.14
CA SER A 131 -6.12 16.52 -10.81
C SER A 131 -6.15 17.27 -9.47
N GLU A 132 -5.45 16.75 -8.46
CA GLU A 132 -5.47 17.25 -7.08
C GLU A 132 -4.10 16.99 -6.43
N THR A 133 -3.63 17.87 -5.54
CA THR A 133 -2.46 17.57 -4.69
C THR A 133 -2.69 18.00 -3.25
N ASP A 134 -2.60 17.03 -2.35
CA ASP A 134 -2.55 17.26 -0.91
C ASP A 134 -1.10 17.25 -0.43
N LYS A 135 -0.77 18.19 0.45
CA LYS A 135 0.52 18.27 1.12
C LYS A 135 0.36 17.87 2.59
N TYR A 136 1.35 17.16 3.14
CA TYR A 136 1.40 16.81 4.56
C TYR A 136 2.85 16.82 5.05
N SER A 137 3.06 16.71 6.36
CA SER A 137 4.33 17.00 7.05
C SER A 137 5.61 16.38 6.44
N ASP A 138 5.52 15.21 5.81
CA ASP A 138 6.67 14.48 5.24
C ASP A 138 6.44 14.02 3.79
N GLY A 139 5.50 14.65 3.07
CA GLY A 139 5.20 14.20 1.71
C GLY A 139 4.03 14.87 1.00
N ILE A 140 3.70 14.30 -0.15
CA ILE A 140 2.63 14.77 -1.03
C ILE A 140 1.78 13.61 -1.52
N LYS A 141 0.48 13.84 -1.70
CA LYS A 141 -0.43 12.92 -2.38
C LYS A 141 -1.02 13.58 -3.60
N PHE A 142 -1.12 12.89 -4.70
CA PHE A 142 -1.78 13.42 -5.88
C PHE A 142 -2.38 12.31 -6.73
N THR A 143 -3.32 12.71 -7.58
CA THR A 143 -4.01 11.81 -8.50
C THR A 143 -3.75 12.22 -9.93
N ILE A 144 -3.59 11.22 -10.79
CA ILE A 144 -3.45 11.38 -12.23
C ILE A 144 -4.59 10.70 -12.96
N ARG A 145 -4.99 11.28 -14.09
CA ARG A 145 -5.97 10.71 -15.01
C ARG A 145 -5.23 10.13 -16.22
N ALA A 146 -4.91 8.84 -16.16
CA ALA A 146 -4.11 8.13 -17.17
C ALA A 146 -4.96 7.52 -18.31
N GLY A 147 -6.30 7.50 -18.20
CA GLY A 147 -7.15 6.96 -19.29
C GLY A 147 -7.26 7.90 -20.49
N SER A 148 -7.40 9.21 -20.23
CA SER A 148 -7.49 10.26 -21.26
C SER A 148 -6.14 10.60 -21.89
N ARG A 149 -5.04 10.35 -21.17
CA ARG A 149 -3.67 10.59 -21.63
C ARG A 149 -2.92 9.28 -21.54
N LYS A 150 -2.71 8.64 -22.70
CA LYS A 150 -2.17 7.28 -22.81
C LYS A 150 -0.75 7.15 -22.26
N ASP A 151 0.02 8.22 -22.30
CA ASP A 151 1.37 8.30 -21.74
C ASP A 151 1.49 9.58 -20.91
N VAL A 152 1.61 9.42 -19.60
CA VAL A 152 1.76 10.51 -18.64
C VAL A 152 3.13 10.42 -18.02
N ILE A 153 3.91 11.49 -18.13
CA ILE A 153 5.21 11.63 -17.47
C ILE A 153 5.13 12.79 -16.48
N ILE A 154 5.52 12.51 -15.25
CA ILE A 154 5.54 13.46 -14.14
C ILE A 154 6.95 13.49 -13.56
N ARG A 155 7.47 14.70 -13.36
CA ARG A 155 8.70 14.96 -12.63
C ARG A 155 8.37 15.66 -11.31
N ILE A 156 9.01 15.21 -10.25
CA ILE A 156 8.89 15.76 -8.89
C ILE A 156 10.29 16.03 -8.38
N ALA A 157 10.59 17.30 -8.15
CA ALA A 157 11.87 17.82 -7.69
C ALA A 157 11.68 18.74 -6.47
N GLU A 158 12.75 19.07 -5.75
CA GLU A 158 12.72 20.04 -4.64
C GLU A 158 13.40 21.37 -5.06
N LYS A 159 12.78 22.51 -4.73
CA LYS A 159 13.18 23.90 -4.99
C LYS A 159 14.51 24.21 -4.32
N GLY A 160 15.30 25.05 -4.97
CA GLY A 160 16.62 25.47 -4.47
C GLY A 160 17.73 24.51 -4.87
N ARG A 161 17.60 23.92 -6.05
CA ARG A 161 18.74 23.64 -6.92
C ARG A 161 18.79 24.70 -8.00
#